data_AF-A0AAE0FWM3-F1
#
_entry.id   AF-A0AAE0FWM3-F1
#
_cell.length_a   1.000
_cell.length_b   1.000
_cell.length_c   1.000
_cell.angle_alpha   90.00
_cell.angle_beta   90.00
_cell.angle_gamma   90.00
#
_symmetry.space_group_name_H-M   'P 1'
#
loop_
_entity.id
_entity.type
_entity.pdbx_description
1 polymer ?
#
loop_
_entity_poly.entity_id
_entity_poly.type
_entity_poly.pdbx_seq_one_letter_code
_entity_poly.pdbx_strand_id
1 'polypeptide(L)'
;MNTHQAGITQRVVTLRPEERGIYLMTRKIYQECQELKDVRAGMVNFFLQSTHAALSINENADPTVRTDLEGALERIVPPENGLQQSRLKTSLVGVSLDVPIHNGQLAFGTWQGLYLCDWTGKAGSSGLNLVVTLTELESAQATRKVTLKAPRRGCHLVTDEVAGAVDTVSSCSAGLLNLAIRHTSASLTVNENADPTVRTDMEAALNRIVPEKWNQEFFEHTMEGPDDMPAHVKSTLIGASVTVPVCEGRIALGTWQGVYLCEHRDVGGWGSGHEREVIVTLRPSRSAPS
;
A
#
# COMPACT_ATOMS: atom_id res chain seq x y z
N MET A 1 5.64 -22.07 12.64
CA MET A 1 4.65 -23.14 12.36
C MET A 1 4.13 -22.88 10.96
N ASN A 2 4.25 -23.83 10.05
CA ASN A 2 3.64 -23.74 8.74
C ASN A 2 2.33 -24.52 8.80
N THR A 3 1.21 -23.85 8.55
CA THR A 3 -0.10 -24.48 8.37
C THR A 3 -0.46 -24.37 6.89
N HIS A 4 -0.85 -25.50 6.31
CA HIS A 4 -1.28 -25.58 4.92
C HIS A 4 -2.75 -25.99 4.89
N GLN A 5 -3.59 -25.13 4.32
CA GLN A 5 -4.94 -25.45 3.89
C GLN A 5 -4.95 -25.27 2.36
N ALA A 6 -5.77 -26.02 1.61
CA ALA A 6 -5.73 -25.96 0.14
C ALA A 6 -5.72 -24.51 -0.41
N GLY A 7 -4.61 -24.09 -1.03
CA GLY A 7 -4.41 -22.74 -1.60
C GLY A 7 -4.11 -21.61 -0.60
N ILE A 8 -3.87 -21.90 0.68
CA ILE A 8 -3.38 -20.92 1.67
C ILE A 8 -2.17 -21.49 2.41
N THR A 9 -1.08 -20.73 2.38
CA THR A 9 0.15 -21.02 3.12
C THR A 9 0.46 -19.86 4.07
N GLN A 10 0.74 -20.16 5.32
CA GLN A 10 1.16 -19.16 6.30
C GLN A 10 2.56 -19.45 6.84
N ARG A 11 3.39 -18.40 6.90
CA ARG A 11 4.73 -18.42 7.47
C ARG A 11 4.92 -17.28 8.45
N VAL A 12 5.75 -17.47 9.47
CA VAL A 12 6.20 -16.39 10.35
C VAL A 12 7.67 -16.11 10.08
N VAL A 13 7.98 -14.87 9.72
CA VAL A 13 9.36 -14.38 9.53
C VAL A 13 9.70 -13.48 10.70
N THR A 14 10.78 -13.81 11.43
CA THR A 14 11.24 -12.97 12.54
C THR A 14 12.22 -11.91 12.03
N LEU A 15 11.87 -10.65 12.24
CA LEU A 15 12.67 -9.47 11.94
C LEU A 15 13.37 -8.98 13.22
N ARG A 16 14.62 -8.57 13.11
CA ARG A 16 15.45 -8.12 14.24
C ARG A 16 16.13 -6.80 13.89
N PRO A 17 15.37 -5.68 13.83
CA PRO A 17 15.97 -4.37 13.62
C PRO A 17 16.92 -4.04 14.78
N GLU A 18 18.12 -3.54 14.46
CA GLU A 18 19.11 -3.22 15.47
C GLU A 18 18.88 -1.85 16.11
N GLU A 19 18.47 -0.91 15.28
CA GLU A 19 18.26 0.49 15.63
C GLU A 19 16.83 0.90 15.22
N ARG A 20 16.45 2.12 15.57
CA ARG A 20 15.26 2.75 14.99
C ARG A 20 15.54 3.08 13.52
N GLY A 21 14.53 2.94 12.67
CA GLY A 21 14.61 3.35 11.27
C GLY A 21 13.62 2.62 10.36
N ILE A 22 13.77 2.90 9.07
CA ILE A 22 12.96 2.30 7.99
C ILE A 22 13.85 1.36 7.16
N TYR A 23 13.49 0.08 7.10
CA TYR A 23 14.31 -1.00 6.57
C TYR A 23 13.66 -1.64 5.33
N LEU A 24 14.36 -1.64 4.19
CA LEU A 24 13.93 -2.40 3.02
C LEU A 24 14.03 -3.90 3.32
N MET A 25 12.92 -4.61 3.18
CA MET A 25 12.87 -6.05 3.45
C MET A 25 12.44 -6.93 2.27
N THR A 26 12.19 -6.35 1.08
CA THR A 26 11.75 -7.11 -0.11
C THR A 26 12.62 -8.34 -0.39
N ARG A 27 13.96 -8.18 -0.42
CA ARG A 27 14.87 -9.31 -0.70
C ARG A 27 14.80 -10.39 0.38
N LYS A 28 14.69 -9.99 1.65
CA LYS A 28 14.58 -10.93 2.77
C LYS A 28 13.30 -11.75 2.67
N ILE A 29 12.17 -11.13 2.30
CA ILE A 29 10.91 -11.86 2.08
C ILE A 29 11.07 -12.94 1.01
N TYR A 30 11.67 -12.63 -0.14
CA TYR A 30 11.90 -13.64 -1.18
C TYR A 30 12.87 -14.77 -0.76
N GLN A 31 13.77 -14.51 0.19
CA GLN A 31 14.69 -15.52 0.74
C GLN A 31 13.99 -16.46 1.72
N GLU A 32 13.13 -15.91 2.59
CA GLU A 32 12.46 -16.62 3.68
C GLU A 32 11.15 -17.31 3.24
N CYS A 33 10.45 -16.74 2.24
CA CYS A 33 9.18 -17.21 1.70
C CYS A 33 9.39 -17.78 0.29
N GLN A 34 10.10 -18.90 0.19
CA GLN A 34 10.43 -19.51 -1.11
C GLN A 34 9.21 -19.98 -1.89
N GLU A 35 8.11 -20.31 -1.19
CA GLU A 35 6.81 -20.65 -1.76
C GLU A 35 6.25 -19.57 -2.71
N LEU A 36 6.67 -18.30 -2.59
CA LEU A 36 6.26 -17.24 -3.50
C LEU A 36 6.67 -17.51 -4.97
N LYS A 37 7.73 -18.30 -5.18
CA LYS A 37 8.27 -18.61 -6.52
C LYS A 37 7.35 -19.52 -7.32
N ASP A 38 6.50 -20.28 -6.64
CA ASP A 38 5.66 -21.30 -7.26
C ASP A 38 4.26 -20.76 -7.63
N VAL A 39 3.94 -19.53 -7.22
CA VAL A 39 2.60 -18.94 -7.37
C VAL A 39 2.55 -18.00 -8.56
N ARG A 40 1.76 -18.34 -9.58
CA ARG A 40 1.59 -17.48 -10.77
C ARG A 40 0.69 -16.27 -10.50
N ALA A 41 -0.39 -16.47 -9.77
CA ALA A 41 -1.36 -15.45 -9.40
C ALA A 41 -1.86 -15.70 -7.97
N GLY A 42 -1.99 -14.64 -7.19
CA GLY A 42 -2.26 -14.77 -5.77
C GLY A 42 -2.33 -13.45 -5.04
N MET A 43 -2.41 -13.52 -3.72
CA MET A 43 -2.32 -12.37 -2.83
C MET A 43 -1.50 -12.76 -1.61
N VAL A 44 -0.65 -11.84 -1.16
CA VAL A 44 0.09 -11.98 0.08
C VAL A 44 -0.38 -10.92 1.04
N ASN A 45 -0.92 -11.35 2.17
CA ASN A 45 -1.11 -10.47 3.32
C ASN A 45 0.16 -10.53 4.18
N PHE A 46 0.74 -9.36 4.43
CA PHE A 46 1.78 -9.17 5.42
C PHE A 46 1.12 -8.59 6.67
N PHE A 47 1.23 -9.26 7.81
CA PHE A 47 0.70 -8.78 9.08
C PHE A 47 1.81 -8.76 10.14
N LEU A 48 2.19 -7.56 10.56
CA LEU A 48 3.19 -7.35 11.58
C LEU A 48 2.56 -7.43 12.97
N GLN A 49 3.00 -8.40 13.78
CA GLN A 49 2.56 -8.55 15.17
C GLN A 49 3.31 -7.55 16.06
N SER A 50 2.98 -6.27 15.94
CA SER A 50 3.57 -5.18 16.73
C SER A 50 2.57 -4.06 16.98
N THR A 51 2.83 -3.29 18.04
CA THR A 51 2.13 -2.02 18.32
C THR A 51 3.03 -0.80 18.12
N HIS A 52 4.30 -0.98 17.78
CA HIS A 52 5.32 0.08 17.75
C HIS A 52 6.20 0.06 16.49
N ALA A 53 5.83 -0.78 15.53
CA ALA A 53 6.42 -0.87 14.21
C ALA A 53 5.29 -1.02 13.18
N ALA A 54 5.58 -0.73 11.92
CA ALA A 54 4.61 -0.68 10.83
C ALA A 54 5.20 -1.22 9.53
N LEU A 55 4.33 -1.36 8.52
CA LEU A 55 4.70 -1.79 7.18
C LEU A 55 4.37 -0.70 6.18
N SER A 56 5.25 -0.45 5.21
CA SER A 56 4.99 0.49 4.11
C SER A 56 5.47 -0.06 2.78
N ILE A 57 4.84 0.38 1.69
CA ILE A 57 5.36 0.24 0.33
C ILE A 57 5.73 1.63 -0.15
N ASN A 58 7.01 1.81 -0.49
CA ASN A 58 7.50 3.10 -0.95
C ASN A 58 8.64 2.91 -1.95
N GLU A 59 9.23 4.01 -2.39
CA GLU A 59 10.36 4.03 -3.30
C GLU A 59 11.59 3.37 -2.71
N ASN A 60 12.31 2.63 -3.56
CA ASN A 60 13.52 1.89 -3.29
C ASN A 60 14.64 2.23 -4.30
N ALA A 61 14.48 3.30 -5.08
CA ALA A 61 15.52 3.79 -5.98
C ALA A 61 16.54 4.63 -5.20
N ASP A 62 16.05 5.57 -4.38
CA ASP A 62 16.88 6.44 -3.57
C ASP A 62 16.85 6.04 -2.07
N PRO A 63 18.01 5.79 -1.43
CA PRO A 63 18.04 5.49 0.00
C PRO A 63 17.58 6.64 0.91
N THR A 64 17.65 7.90 0.47
CA THR A 64 17.29 9.11 1.24
C THR A 64 15.78 9.22 1.50
N VAL A 65 14.94 8.60 0.64
CA VAL A 65 13.48 8.49 0.85
C VAL A 65 13.16 7.91 2.24
N ARG A 66 13.99 6.99 2.74
CA ARG A 66 13.78 6.38 4.07
C ARG A 66 14.03 7.35 5.22
N THR A 67 15.12 8.11 5.16
CA THR A 67 15.46 9.11 6.18
C THR A 67 14.47 10.27 6.14
N ASP A 68 14.06 10.70 4.95
CA ASP A 68 13.05 11.72 4.74
C ASP A 68 11.67 11.29 5.26
N LEU A 69 11.26 10.05 4.98
CA LEU A 69 10.01 9.50 5.49
C LEU A 69 10.02 9.40 7.03
N GLU A 70 11.14 9.01 7.64
CA GLU A 70 11.30 9.03 9.10
C GLU A 70 11.15 10.46 9.64
N GLY A 71 11.85 11.44 9.06
CA GLY A 71 11.79 12.84 9.47
C GLY A 71 10.40 13.47 9.28
N ALA A 72 9.67 13.08 8.23
CA ALA A 72 8.28 13.50 8.03
C ALA A 72 7.36 12.94 9.11
N LEU A 73 7.46 11.64 9.40
CA LEU A 73 6.66 11.00 10.44
C LEU A 73 6.99 11.54 11.84
N GLU A 74 8.23 11.97 12.08
CA GLU A 74 8.61 12.72 13.29
C GLU A 74 8.00 14.12 13.35
N ARG A 75 7.80 14.81 12.23
CA ARG A 75 7.08 16.09 12.26
C ARG A 75 5.58 15.93 12.45
N ILE A 76 4.98 14.90 11.85
CA ILE A 76 3.55 14.60 11.99
C ILE A 76 3.24 14.11 13.41
N VAL A 77 4.11 13.25 13.95
CA VAL A 77 4.02 12.70 15.30
C VAL A 77 5.36 12.95 16.02
N PRO A 78 5.51 14.11 16.69
CA PRO A 78 6.72 14.49 17.40
C PRO A 78 7.21 13.44 18.38
N PRO A 79 8.53 13.20 18.46
CA PRO A 79 9.08 12.32 19.47
C PRO A 79 8.84 12.90 20.87
N GLU A 80 8.39 12.06 21.78
CA GLU A 80 8.29 12.33 23.21
C GLU A 80 8.82 11.11 23.96
N ASN A 81 9.02 11.25 25.28
CA ASN A 81 9.51 10.15 26.10
C ASN A 81 8.52 8.97 26.13
N GLY A 82 8.94 7.82 25.59
CA GLY A 82 8.24 6.54 25.72
C GLY A 82 7.65 5.99 24.42
N LEU A 83 6.93 4.87 24.54
CA LEU A 83 6.40 4.09 23.40
C LEU A 83 5.10 4.64 22.80
N GLN A 84 4.53 5.73 23.32
CA GLN A 84 3.24 6.22 22.84
C GLN A 84 3.34 6.79 21.42
N GLN A 85 4.43 7.49 21.11
CA GLN A 85 4.60 8.09 19.79
C GLN A 85 4.87 7.04 18.71
N SER A 86 5.58 5.96 19.03
CA SER A 86 5.73 4.84 18.10
C SER A 86 4.40 4.16 17.82
N ARG A 87 3.51 4.04 18.82
CA ARG A 87 2.14 3.53 18.62
C ARG A 87 1.29 4.41 17.73
N LEU A 88 1.36 5.73 17.90
CA LEU A 88 0.63 6.67 17.04
C LEU A 88 1.13 6.59 15.59
N LYS A 89 2.45 6.54 15.38
CA LYS A 89 3.03 6.31 14.04
C LYS A 89 2.60 4.96 13.46
N THR A 90 2.60 3.90 14.27
CA THR A 90 2.08 2.58 13.86
C THR A 90 0.63 2.66 13.43
N SER A 91 -0.22 3.38 14.16
CA SER A 91 -1.64 3.54 13.81
C SER A 91 -1.86 4.33 12.53
N LEU A 92 -0.97 5.28 12.20
CA LEU A 92 -1.04 6.05 10.95
C LEU A 92 -0.56 5.26 9.74
N VAL A 93 0.54 4.53 9.85
CA VAL A 93 1.16 3.81 8.73
C VAL A 93 0.52 2.43 8.51
N GLY A 94 0.12 1.76 9.60
CA GLY A 94 -0.54 0.46 9.56
C GLY A 94 0.42 -0.73 9.70
N VAL A 95 -0.13 -1.84 10.20
CA VAL A 95 0.60 -3.09 10.45
C VAL A 95 0.28 -4.19 9.44
N SER A 96 -0.63 -3.93 8.51
CA SER A 96 -1.07 -4.91 7.53
C SER A 96 -1.07 -4.33 6.13
N LEU A 97 -0.56 -5.11 5.18
CA LEU A 97 -0.55 -4.77 3.76
C LEU A 97 -0.92 -5.98 2.92
N ASP A 98 -1.81 -5.77 1.97
CA ASP A 98 -2.13 -6.75 0.93
C ASP A 98 -1.33 -6.41 -0.34
N VAL A 99 -0.55 -7.39 -0.81
CA VAL A 99 0.26 -7.29 -2.03
C VAL A 99 -0.13 -8.40 -2.99
N PRO A 100 -0.67 -8.08 -4.17
CA PRO A 100 -0.94 -9.07 -5.20
C PRO A 100 0.32 -9.79 -5.68
N ILE A 101 0.15 -11.05 -6.10
CA ILE A 101 1.09 -11.75 -6.95
C ILE A 101 0.52 -11.71 -8.36
N HIS A 102 1.24 -11.07 -9.27
CA HIS A 102 0.88 -10.98 -10.67
C HIS A 102 2.04 -11.50 -11.51
N ASN A 103 1.77 -12.47 -12.38
CA ASN A 103 2.78 -13.08 -13.25
C ASN A 103 3.99 -13.66 -12.49
N GLY A 104 3.77 -14.32 -11.35
CA GLY A 104 4.84 -14.99 -10.61
C GLY A 104 5.66 -14.09 -9.68
N GLN A 105 5.26 -12.83 -9.50
CA GLN A 105 6.01 -11.86 -8.71
C GLN A 105 5.06 -11.04 -7.84
N LEU A 106 5.54 -10.61 -6.67
CA LEU A 106 4.89 -9.54 -5.92
C LEU A 106 4.76 -8.33 -6.84
N ALA A 107 3.54 -7.81 -6.98
CA ALA A 107 3.18 -6.93 -8.07
C ALA A 107 3.59 -5.45 -7.85
N PHE A 108 4.79 -5.25 -7.31
CA PHE A 108 5.42 -3.95 -7.12
C PHE A 108 5.65 -3.24 -8.46
N GLY A 109 5.55 -1.92 -8.45
CA GLY A 109 6.07 -1.05 -9.51
C GLY A 109 7.59 -1.06 -9.59
N THR A 110 8.13 -0.41 -10.62
CA THR A 110 9.59 -0.35 -10.90
C THR A 110 10.41 0.04 -9.67
N TRP A 111 9.92 1.02 -8.91
CA TRP A 111 10.63 1.59 -7.77
C TRP A 111 10.08 1.14 -6.43
N GLN A 112 9.04 0.30 -6.37
CA GLN A 112 8.43 -0.07 -5.10
C GLN A 112 9.24 -1.13 -4.35
N GLY A 113 9.38 -0.92 -3.04
CA GLY A 113 9.90 -1.89 -2.09
C GLY A 113 8.98 -2.04 -0.89
N LEU A 114 9.08 -3.17 -0.20
CA LEU A 114 8.41 -3.43 1.05
C LEU A 114 9.33 -3.05 2.21
N TYR A 115 8.81 -2.24 3.12
CA TYR A 115 9.56 -1.65 4.23
C TYR A 115 9.00 -2.06 5.58
N LEU A 116 9.89 -2.32 6.53
CA LEU A 116 9.61 -2.32 7.95
C LEU A 116 9.94 -0.92 8.50
N CYS A 117 8.98 -0.25 9.12
CA CYS A 117 9.22 0.97 9.89
C CYS A 117 9.26 0.60 11.37
N ASP A 118 10.41 0.74 12.03
CA ASP A 118 10.54 0.47 13.47
C ASP A 118 11.06 1.70 14.21
N TRP A 119 10.27 2.20 15.15
CA TRP A 119 10.61 3.41 15.93
C TRP A 119 11.24 3.09 17.29
N THR A 120 11.58 1.82 17.55
CA THR A 120 12.06 1.38 18.86
C THR A 120 13.40 0.65 18.83
N GLY A 121 13.76 -0.01 17.73
CA GLY A 121 14.97 -0.81 17.62
C GLY A 121 15.03 -1.93 18.66
N LYS A 122 16.26 -2.28 19.10
CA LYS A 122 16.49 -3.29 20.14
C LYS A 122 15.75 -3.02 21.47
N ALA A 123 15.35 -1.77 21.74
CA ALA A 123 14.65 -1.42 22.97
C ALA A 123 13.16 -1.85 22.96
N GLY A 124 12.55 -2.08 21.80
CA GLY A 124 11.11 -2.36 21.70
C GLY A 124 10.74 -3.84 21.63
N SER A 125 11.61 -4.74 21.13
CA SER A 125 11.31 -6.17 21.09
C SER A 125 12.57 -7.06 20.98
N SER A 126 12.45 -8.31 21.42
CA SER A 126 13.43 -9.38 21.16
C SER A 126 13.34 -9.95 19.73
N GLY A 127 12.50 -9.36 18.88
CA GLY A 127 12.18 -9.75 17.51
C GLY A 127 10.73 -9.40 17.16
N LEU A 128 10.52 -8.90 15.95
CA LEU A 128 9.21 -8.60 15.38
C LEU A 128 8.76 -9.77 14.52
N ASN A 129 7.56 -10.29 14.77
CA ASN A 129 7.01 -11.38 13.97
C ASN A 129 6.16 -10.83 12.84
N LEU A 130 6.60 -11.08 11.61
CA LEU A 130 5.85 -10.82 10.40
C LEU A 130 5.15 -12.11 9.97
N VAL A 131 3.83 -12.14 10.09
CA VAL A 131 2.99 -13.21 9.56
C VAL A 131 2.78 -12.95 8.08
N VAL A 132 3.23 -13.87 7.24
CA VAL A 132 3.09 -13.83 5.79
C VAL A 132 2.04 -14.87 5.41
N THR A 133 0.89 -14.42 4.94
CA THR A 133 -0.21 -15.29 4.50
C THR A 133 -0.35 -15.19 3.00
N LEU A 134 0.08 -16.24 2.32
CA LEU A 134 -0.06 -16.43 0.89
C LEU A 134 -1.39 -17.11 0.59
N THR A 135 -2.19 -16.48 -0.28
CA THR A 135 -3.38 -17.07 -0.89
C THR A 135 -3.13 -17.25 -2.38
N GLU A 136 -3.15 -18.50 -2.84
CA GLU A 136 -3.01 -18.85 -4.25
C GLU A 136 -4.37 -18.74 -4.95
N LEU A 137 -4.36 -18.19 -6.16
CA LEU A 137 -5.54 -18.09 -7.01
C LEU A 137 -5.39 -19.05 -8.17
N GLU A 138 -6.42 -19.88 -8.38
CA GLU A 138 -6.39 -20.98 -9.37
C GLU A 138 -6.23 -20.48 -10.82
N SER A 139 -6.79 -19.29 -11.11
CA SER A 139 -6.75 -18.70 -12.44
C SER A 139 -5.81 -17.51 -12.47
N ALA A 140 -4.87 -17.52 -13.44
CA ALA A 140 -4.05 -16.35 -13.74
C ALA A 140 -4.87 -15.11 -14.11
N GLN A 141 -6.10 -15.30 -14.62
CA GLN A 141 -7.03 -14.23 -14.98
C GLN A 141 -7.65 -13.54 -13.75
N ALA A 142 -7.45 -14.08 -12.55
CA ALA A 142 -7.89 -13.45 -11.31
C ALA A 142 -7.11 -12.16 -11.01
N THR A 143 -5.99 -11.91 -11.71
CA THR A 143 -5.22 -10.66 -11.62
C THR A 143 -5.13 -9.98 -12.98
N ARG A 144 -5.28 -8.66 -13.02
CA ARG A 144 -5.19 -7.87 -14.25
C ARG A 144 -4.50 -6.53 -14.00
N LYS A 145 -3.66 -6.12 -14.94
CA LYS A 145 -3.11 -4.76 -14.96
C LYS A 145 -4.08 -3.82 -15.66
N VAL A 146 -4.35 -2.69 -15.03
CA VAL A 146 -5.27 -1.64 -15.48
C VAL A 146 -4.54 -0.31 -15.40
N THR A 147 -4.88 0.61 -16.30
CA THR A 147 -4.36 1.97 -16.29
C THR A 147 -5.49 2.92 -15.91
N LEU A 148 -5.30 3.66 -14.83
CA LEU A 148 -6.19 4.73 -14.36
C LEU A 148 -5.61 6.08 -14.75
N LYS A 149 -6.48 7.08 -14.98
CA LYS A 149 -6.05 8.43 -15.35
C LYS A 149 -6.25 9.40 -14.19
N ALA A 150 -5.22 10.16 -13.88
CA ALA A 150 -5.27 11.24 -12.90
C ALA A 150 -4.74 12.53 -13.52
N PRO A 151 -5.55 13.28 -14.30
CA PRO A 151 -5.09 14.28 -15.26
C PRO A 151 -4.28 15.45 -14.67
N ARG A 152 -4.27 15.58 -13.35
CA ARG A 152 -3.52 16.56 -12.56
C ARG A 152 -3.44 16.09 -11.11
N ARG A 153 -2.64 16.76 -10.29
CA ARG A 153 -2.67 16.61 -8.84
C ARG A 153 -4.08 16.76 -8.25
N GLY A 154 -4.36 15.92 -7.25
CA GLY A 154 -5.58 15.91 -6.45
C GLY A 154 -6.22 14.54 -6.36
N CYS A 155 -7.42 14.52 -5.76
CA CYS A 155 -8.21 13.32 -5.55
C CYS A 155 -9.22 13.11 -6.70
N HIS A 156 -9.14 11.95 -7.36
CA HIS A 156 -9.98 11.60 -8.51
C HIS A 156 -10.87 10.40 -8.21
N LEU A 157 -12.15 10.50 -8.52
CA LEU A 157 -13.08 9.38 -8.40
C LEU A 157 -12.85 8.43 -9.58
N VAL A 158 -12.44 7.19 -9.29
CA VAL A 158 -12.09 6.17 -10.29
C VAL A 158 -12.98 4.93 -10.20
N THR A 159 -14.09 5.00 -9.43
CA THR A 159 -15.00 3.87 -9.23
C THR A 159 -15.48 3.27 -10.54
N ASP A 160 -15.86 4.08 -11.53
CA ASP A 160 -16.38 3.59 -12.82
C ASP A 160 -15.28 2.96 -13.68
N GLU A 161 -14.06 3.54 -13.67
CA GLU A 161 -12.91 2.98 -14.38
C GLU A 161 -12.52 1.62 -13.81
N VAL A 162 -12.51 1.52 -12.48
CA VAL A 162 -12.26 0.25 -11.78
C VAL A 162 -13.38 -0.74 -12.02
N ALA A 163 -14.65 -0.32 -11.96
CA ALA A 163 -15.81 -1.17 -12.24
C ALA A 163 -15.84 -1.67 -13.70
N GLY A 164 -15.37 -0.87 -14.65
CA GLY A 164 -15.20 -1.28 -16.05
C GLY A 164 -14.03 -2.23 -16.26
N ALA A 165 -12.97 -2.15 -15.44
CA ALA A 165 -11.90 -3.15 -15.45
C ALA A 165 -12.30 -4.51 -14.87
N VAL A 166 -13.50 -4.55 -14.28
CA VAL A 166 -14.06 -5.60 -13.42
C VAL A 166 -15.06 -6.47 -14.20
N ASP A 167 -15.05 -6.46 -15.54
CA ASP A 167 -15.83 -7.43 -16.35
C ASP A 167 -15.52 -8.90 -15.98
N THR A 168 -14.31 -9.22 -15.53
CA THR A 168 -13.96 -10.56 -14.99
C THR A 168 -14.63 -10.87 -13.65
N VAL A 169 -14.98 -9.85 -12.86
CA VAL A 169 -15.71 -9.96 -11.59
C VAL A 169 -17.18 -10.26 -11.80
N SER A 170 -17.77 -9.86 -12.93
CA SER A 170 -19.18 -10.19 -13.24
C SER A 170 -19.48 -11.70 -13.26
N SER A 171 -18.44 -12.52 -13.45
CA SER A 171 -18.50 -13.99 -13.34
C SER A 171 -18.52 -14.53 -11.90
N CYS A 172 -18.32 -13.65 -10.92
CA CYS A 172 -18.20 -13.95 -9.50
C CYS A 172 -19.35 -13.31 -8.72
N SER A 173 -20.17 -14.12 -8.06
CA SER A 173 -21.29 -13.62 -7.26
C SER A 173 -20.86 -12.94 -5.96
N ALA A 174 -19.75 -13.34 -5.34
CA ALA A 174 -19.24 -12.75 -4.11
C ALA A 174 -17.72 -12.91 -3.97
N GLY A 175 -17.05 -11.92 -3.39
CA GLY A 175 -15.60 -11.97 -3.22
C GLY A 175 -15.01 -10.69 -2.65
N LEU A 176 -13.68 -10.58 -2.74
CA LEU A 176 -12.91 -9.37 -2.41
C LEU A 176 -12.14 -8.93 -3.65
N LEU A 177 -12.25 -7.65 -3.98
CA LEU A 177 -11.49 -7.00 -5.04
C LEU A 177 -10.39 -6.14 -4.40
N ASN A 178 -9.14 -6.54 -4.57
CA ASN A 178 -7.99 -5.73 -4.17
C ASN A 178 -7.50 -4.89 -5.36
N LEU A 179 -7.22 -3.63 -5.10
CA LEU A 179 -6.66 -2.66 -6.04
C LEU A 179 -5.32 -2.20 -5.46
N ALA A 180 -4.22 -2.50 -6.14
CA ALA A 180 -2.88 -2.12 -5.71
C ALA A 180 -2.20 -1.22 -6.75
N ILE A 181 -1.87 0.01 -6.37
CA ILE A 181 -1.18 0.95 -7.25
C ILE A 181 0.32 0.64 -7.31
N ARG A 182 0.89 0.70 -8.52
CA ARG A 182 2.31 0.42 -8.79
C ARG A 182 3.17 1.68 -8.78
N HIS A 183 2.72 2.72 -8.09
CA HIS A 183 3.34 4.04 -8.04
C HIS A 183 3.54 4.46 -6.59
N THR A 184 4.65 5.13 -6.29
CA THR A 184 5.08 5.50 -4.93
C THR A 184 4.62 6.89 -4.52
N SER A 185 4.30 7.73 -5.50
CA SER A 185 3.83 9.11 -5.35
C SER A 185 2.33 9.29 -5.61
N ALA A 186 1.56 8.20 -5.64
CA ALA A 186 0.11 8.20 -5.71
C ALA A 186 -0.46 7.10 -4.81
N SER A 187 -1.70 7.24 -4.38
CA SER A 187 -2.35 6.30 -3.45
C SER A 187 -3.80 6.00 -3.83
N LEU A 188 -4.36 4.94 -3.23
CA LEU A 188 -5.74 4.52 -3.39
C LEU A 188 -6.48 4.55 -2.06
N THR A 189 -7.73 4.97 -2.05
CA THR A 189 -8.56 4.98 -0.84
C THR A 189 -10.05 4.92 -1.18
N VAL A 190 -10.91 4.88 -0.16
CA VAL A 190 -12.37 5.00 -0.30
C VAL A 190 -12.85 6.19 0.51
N ASN A 191 -13.62 7.08 -0.12
CA ASN A 191 -14.18 8.25 0.53
C ASN A 191 -15.52 8.66 -0.10
N GLU A 192 -16.11 9.78 0.34
CA GLU A 192 -17.40 10.27 -0.13
C GLU A 192 -17.45 10.46 -1.66
N ASN A 193 -18.47 10.01 -2.37
CA ASN A 193 -18.57 10.11 -3.83
C ASN A 193 -19.57 11.18 -4.33
N ALA A 194 -20.25 11.90 -3.43
CA ALA A 194 -21.35 12.82 -3.78
C ALA A 194 -20.89 14.26 -3.97
N ASP A 195 -20.30 14.87 -2.94
CA ASP A 195 -19.90 16.27 -3.02
C ASP A 195 -18.52 16.41 -3.68
N PRO A 196 -18.41 17.10 -4.85
CA PRO A 196 -17.12 17.34 -5.49
C PRO A 196 -16.13 18.14 -4.62
N THR A 197 -16.59 18.91 -3.63
CA THR A 197 -15.73 19.70 -2.74
C THR A 197 -14.87 18.82 -1.84
N VAL A 198 -15.34 17.63 -1.45
CA VAL A 198 -14.57 16.65 -0.64
C VAL A 198 -13.22 16.33 -1.28
N ARG A 199 -13.18 16.21 -2.61
CA ARG A 199 -11.93 15.98 -3.36
C ARG A 199 -10.93 17.13 -3.19
N THR A 200 -11.42 18.37 -3.19
CA THR A 200 -10.59 19.57 -3.05
C THR A 200 -10.12 19.73 -1.60
N ASP A 201 -11.00 19.50 -0.65
CA ASP A 201 -10.69 19.59 0.78
C ASP A 201 -9.73 18.50 1.23
N MET A 202 -9.86 17.29 0.68
CA MET A 202 -8.95 16.19 0.95
C MET A 202 -7.52 16.51 0.47
N GLU A 203 -7.37 17.02 -0.75
CA GLU A 203 -6.07 17.47 -1.25
C GLU A 203 -5.50 18.62 -0.39
N ALA A 204 -6.33 19.60 -0.03
CA ALA A 204 -5.92 20.70 0.85
C ALA A 204 -5.48 20.20 2.24
N ALA A 205 -6.18 19.21 2.80
CA ALA A 205 -5.84 18.60 4.08
C ALA A 205 -4.51 17.85 3.99
N LEU A 206 -4.29 17.05 2.94
CA LEU A 206 -3.02 16.36 2.69
C LEU A 206 -1.85 17.33 2.57
N ASN A 207 -2.05 18.46 1.90
CA ASN A 207 -1.03 19.51 1.77
C ASN A 207 -0.74 20.26 3.08
N ARG A 208 -1.68 20.26 4.03
CA ARG A 208 -1.44 20.79 5.37
C ARG A 208 -0.69 19.79 6.25
N ILE A 209 -1.00 18.49 6.12
CA ILE A 209 -0.34 17.42 6.87
C ILE A 209 1.11 17.24 6.38
N VAL A 210 1.32 17.26 5.07
CA VAL A 210 2.62 17.09 4.43
C VAL A 210 2.88 18.26 3.46
N PRO A 211 3.35 19.40 3.98
CA PRO A 211 3.56 20.59 3.18
C PRO A 211 4.88 20.55 2.39
N GLU A 212 4.86 21.07 1.16
CA GLU A 212 6.03 21.11 0.28
C GLU A 212 7.18 21.97 0.79
N LYS A 213 6.91 22.93 1.69
CA LYS A 213 7.97 23.75 2.31
C LYS A 213 9.02 22.90 3.03
N TRP A 214 8.67 21.66 3.41
CA TRP A 214 9.59 20.69 4.01
C TRP A 214 10.81 20.36 3.13
N ASN A 215 10.71 20.53 1.81
CA ASN A 215 11.85 20.44 0.89
C ASN A 215 12.94 21.47 1.18
N GLN A 216 12.59 22.61 1.77
CA GLN A 216 13.54 23.65 2.16
C GLN A 216 13.95 23.54 3.63
N GLU A 217 13.34 22.63 4.38
CA GLU A 217 13.57 22.47 5.83
C GLU A 217 14.45 21.25 6.15
N PHE A 218 14.20 20.11 5.51
CA PHE A 218 14.92 18.87 5.85
C PHE A 218 14.91 17.74 4.82
N PHE A 219 14.00 17.73 3.82
CA PHE A 219 14.05 16.65 2.84
C PHE A 219 15.35 16.72 2.05
N GLU A 220 15.97 15.56 1.87
CA GLU A 220 17.14 15.37 1.02
C GLU A 220 16.72 15.03 -0.41
N HIS A 221 15.66 14.24 -0.56
CA HIS A 221 15.09 13.79 -1.83
C HIS A 221 14.27 14.90 -2.51
N THR A 222 14.97 15.88 -3.10
CA THR A 222 14.36 17.11 -3.63
C THR A 222 14.56 17.31 -5.14
N MET A 223 15.33 16.42 -5.78
CA MET A 223 15.77 16.59 -7.17
C MET A 223 14.66 16.46 -8.21
N GLU A 224 13.58 15.75 -7.90
CA GLU A 224 12.47 15.51 -8.83
C GLU A 224 11.32 16.53 -8.72
N GLY A 225 11.50 17.57 -7.91
CA GLY A 225 10.54 18.65 -7.71
C GLY A 225 10.03 18.75 -6.27
N PRO A 226 9.43 19.90 -5.91
CA PRO A 226 9.00 20.18 -4.54
C PRO A 226 7.80 19.33 -4.10
N ASP A 227 7.07 18.72 -5.01
CA ASP A 227 5.90 17.88 -4.74
C ASP A 227 6.26 16.40 -4.54
N ASP A 228 7.50 16.00 -4.84
CA ASP A 228 7.90 14.60 -4.92
C ASP A 228 8.01 13.90 -3.57
N MET A 229 8.98 14.24 -2.72
CA MET A 229 9.07 13.63 -1.39
C MET A 229 7.78 13.79 -0.56
N PRO A 230 7.06 14.94 -0.59
CA PRO A 230 5.72 15.02 0.00
C PRO A 230 4.74 13.97 -0.53
N ALA A 231 4.76 13.65 -1.83
CA ALA A 231 3.93 12.62 -2.42
C ALA A 231 4.23 11.22 -1.86
N HIS A 232 5.50 10.88 -1.64
CA HIS A 232 5.89 9.61 -1.01
C HIS A 232 5.37 9.48 0.43
N VAL A 233 5.40 10.57 1.20
CA VAL A 233 4.86 10.59 2.57
C VAL A 233 3.34 10.46 2.54
N LYS A 234 2.64 11.24 1.71
CA LYS A 234 1.17 11.15 1.57
C LYS A 234 0.73 9.76 1.14
N SER A 235 1.46 9.13 0.22
CA SER A 235 1.21 7.76 -0.21
C SER A 235 1.38 6.75 0.95
N THR A 236 2.39 6.93 1.80
CA THR A 236 2.56 6.11 3.02
C THR A 236 1.41 6.28 4.01
N LEU A 237 0.87 7.49 4.17
CA LEU A 237 -0.23 7.76 5.10
C LEU A 237 -1.58 7.23 4.61
N ILE A 238 -1.82 7.24 3.29
CA ILE A 238 -3.09 6.81 2.69
C ILE A 238 -3.08 5.33 2.33
N GLY A 239 -1.96 4.81 1.82
CA GLY A 239 -1.79 3.42 1.44
C GLY A 239 -1.71 3.18 -0.07
N ALA A 240 -0.93 2.17 -0.45
CA ALA A 240 -0.74 1.75 -1.84
C ALA A 240 -1.83 0.80 -2.35
N SER A 241 -2.72 0.31 -1.48
CA SER A 241 -3.80 -0.59 -1.89
C SER A 241 -5.08 -0.38 -1.09
N VAL A 242 -6.19 -0.76 -1.71
CA VAL A 242 -7.51 -0.82 -1.05
C VAL A 242 -8.22 -2.10 -1.47
N THR A 243 -8.90 -2.73 -0.52
CA THR A 243 -9.70 -3.94 -0.76
C THR A 243 -11.17 -3.61 -0.53
N VAL A 244 -12.02 -3.88 -1.53
CA VAL A 244 -13.46 -3.64 -1.48
C VAL A 244 -14.22 -4.95 -1.70
N PRO A 245 -15.41 -5.13 -1.07
CA PRO A 245 -16.21 -6.32 -1.29
C PRO A 245 -16.83 -6.33 -2.68
N VAL A 246 -17.08 -7.54 -3.19
CA VAL A 246 -17.88 -7.81 -4.38
C VAL A 246 -19.14 -8.55 -3.96
N CYS A 247 -20.29 -8.11 -4.44
CA CYS A 247 -21.59 -8.76 -4.26
C CYS A 247 -22.40 -8.68 -5.55
N GLU A 248 -23.03 -9.78 -5.95
CA GLU A 248 -23.84 -9.90 -7.16
C GLU A 248 -23.10 -9.42 -8.44
N GLY A 249 -21.81 -9.75 -8.53
CA GLY A 249 -20.96 -9.37 -9.66
C GLY A 249 -20.59 -7.89 -9.71
N ARG A 250 -20.80 -7.13 -8.63
CA ARG A 250 -20.53 -5.69 -8.56
C ARG A 250 -19.70 -5.33 -7.34
N ILE A 251 -18.95 -4.24 -7.44
CA ILE A 251 -18.28 -3.63 -6.30
C ILE A 251 -19.36 -3.15 -5.31
N ALA A 252 -19.29 -3.63 -4.07
CA ALA A 252 -20.32 -3.42 -3.04
C ALA A 252 -19.94 -2.29 -2.07
N LEU A 253 -19.86 -1.06 -2.59
CA LEU A 253 -19.65 0.15 -1.79
C LEU A 253 -20.96 0.66 -1.18
N GLY A 254 -20.88 1.37 -0.05
CA GLY A 254 -22.03 2.12 0.47
C GLY A 254 -22.46 3.23 -0.49
N THR A 255 -23.70 3.73 -0.35
CA THR A 255 -24.30 4.76 -1.22
C THR A 255 -23.37 5.93 -1.49
N TRP A 256 -22.69 6.39 -0.44
CA TRP A 256 -21.82 7.55 -0.48
C TRP A 256 -20.36 7.20 -0.67
N GLN A 257 -19.98 5.95 -0.87
CA GLN A 257 -18.58 5.56 -0.99
C GLN A 257 -18.15 5.43 -2.46
N GLY A 258 -16.96 5.93 -2.75
CA GLY A 258 -16.30 5.78 -4.04
C GLY A 258 -14.83 5.42 -3.87
N VAL A 259 -14.26 4.76 -4.89
CA VAL A 259 -12.82 4.50 -4.96
C VAL A 259 -12.12 5.74 -5.51
N TYR A 260 -11.09 6.17 -4.80
CA TYR A 260 -10.32 7.37 -5.08
C TYR A 260 -8.90 7.01 -5.51
N LEU A 261 -8.44 7.62 -6.60
CA LEU A 261 -7.02 7.74 -6.95
C LEU A 261 -6.53 9.11 -6.50
N CYS A 262 -5.62 9.14 -5.53
CA CYS A 262 -5.00 10.37 -5.05
C CYS A 262 -3.67 10.56 -5.77
N GLU A 263 -3.63 11.51 -6.70
CA GLU A 263 -2.43 11.92 -7.41
C GLU A 263 -1.76 13.05 -6.65
N HIS A 264 -0.57 12.81 -6.10
CA HIS A 264 0.09 13.79 -5.26
C HIS A 264 1.10 14.66 -6.01
N ARG A 265 1.36 14.37 -7.30
CA ARG A 265 2.31 15.11 -8.14
C ARG A 265 1.60 16.03 -9.14
N ASP A 266 2.16 17.22 -9.34
CA ASP A 266 1.75 18.21 -10.35
C ASP A 266 2.16 17.80 -11.76
N VAL A 267 3.34 17.19 -11.89
CA VAL A 267 3.78 16.49 -13.10
C VAL A 267 3.93 15.03 -12.74
N GLY A 268 3.16 14.15 -13.39
CA GLY A 268 3.24 12.75 -13.03
C GLY A 268 4.62 12.14 -13.29
N GLY A 269 5.00 11.13 -12.48
CA GLY A 269 6.38 10.66 -12.35
C GLY A 269 7.08 10.27 -13.66
N TRP A 270 8.42 10.25 -13.62
CA TRP A 270 9.31 10.03 -14.78
C TRP A 270 8.76 9.01 -15.78
N GLY A 271 8.46 9.48 -17.00
CA GLY A 271 8.07 8.65 -18.14
C GLY A 271 6.64 8.10 -18.12
N SER A 272 5.83 8.36 -17.08
CA SER A 272 4.45 7.87 -16.96
C SER A 272 3.39 8.95 -17.15
N GLY A 273 3.77 10.24 -17.04
CA GLY A 273 2.80 11.33 -17.00
C GLY A 273 1.73 11.06 -15.94
N HIS A 274 0.48 11.37 -16.25
CA HIS A 274 -0.68 11.24 -15.35
C HIS A 274 -1.43 9.90 -15.46
N GLU A 275 -0.75 8.86 -15.96
CA GLU A 275 -1.28 7.50 -16.01
C GLU A 275 -0.73 6.67 -14.86
N ARG A 276 -1.62 5.97 -14.16
CA ARG A 276 -1.26 5.13 -13.01
C ARG A 276 -1.61 3.69 -13.29
N GLU A 277 -0.63 2.82 -13.10
CA GLU A 277 -0.79 1.39 -13.24
C GLU A 277 -1.32 0.82 -11.92
N VAL A 278 -2.41 0.05 -12.01
CA VAL A 278 -3.04 -0.63 -10.89
C VAL A 278 -3.15 -2.12 -11.21
N ILE A 279 -2.85 -2.96 -10.23
CA ILE A 279 -3.15 -4.38 -10.29
C ILE A 279 -4.47 -4.61 -9.58
N VAL A 280 -5.42 -5.13 -10.35
CA VAL A 280 -6.73 -5.55 -9.86
C VAL A 280 -6.68 -7.05 -9.62
N THR A 281 -7.00 -7.47 -8.40
CA THR A 281 -7.00 -8.87 -7.97
C THR A 281 -8.35 -9.25 -7.39
N LEU A 282 -9.04 -10.18 -8.04
CA LEU A 282 -10.30 -10.73 -7.53
C LEU A 282 -10.03 -12.02 -6.78
N ARG A 283 -10.39 -12.04 -5.49
CA ARG A 283 -10.48 -13.25 -4.68
C ARG A 283 -11.95 -13.66 -4.54
N PRO A 284 -12.42 -14.69 -5.27
CA PRO A 284 -13.79 -15.16 -5.13
C PRO A 284 -14.02 -15.80 -3.76
N SER A 285 -15.24 -15.69 -3.23
CA SER A 285 -15.66 -16.53 -2.11
C SER A 285 -15.71 -17.98 -2.58
N ARG A 286 -15.04 -18.90 -1.87
CA ARG A 286 -15.27 -20.32 -2.13
C ARG A 286 -16.67 -20.67 -1.65
N SER A 287 -17.43 -21.41 -2.45
CA SER A 287 -18.62 -22.09 -1.94
C SER A 287 -18.19 -22.97 -0.78
N ALA A 288 -18.89 -22.92 0.35
CA ALA A 288 -18.69 -23.92 1.40
C ALA A 288 -18.85 -25.31 0.75
N PRO A 289 -18.00 -26.30 1.08
CA PRO A 289 -18.30 -27.66 0.71
C PRO A 289 -19.68 -28.00 1.28
N SER A 290 -20.60 -28.35 0.38
CA SER A 290 -21.95 -28.83 0.70
C SER A 290 -21.91 -30.09 1.55
#